data_AF-A0A975J2M3-F1
#
_entry.id   AF-A0A975J2M3-F1
#
_cell.length_a   1.000
_cell.length_b   1.000
_cell.length_c   1.000
_cell.angle_alpha   90.00
_cell.angle_beta   90.00
_cell.angle_gamma   90.00
#
_symmetry.space_group_name_H-M   'P 1'
#
loop_
_entity.id
_entity.type
_entity.pdbx_description
1 polymer ?
#
loop_
_entity_poly.entity_id
_entity_poly.type
_entity_poly.pdbx_seq_one_letter_code
_entity_poly.pdbx_strand_id
1 'polypeptide(L)'
;MKAVAALAAGLLAVACLPASAQSLTWNLTGSAGILDAGDKLIFTKNNVTVTADAWGYTRGSSDNALEAAALGQWNVGMGVVSGTEDPAGVDHQLDNEGPDEWVLFMFSTSVQVTGVTIDPYGVYDRDVTYWVGNVSSNLDLTGKTYADLAALGFGSEIASFSTASESARTVSITSPGGVNAILFGAKRGEFTGDDIDRFKITAISATPLTPVPEPACALLGSLGAFSLLFKRRR
;
A
#
# COMPACT_ATOMS: atom_id res chain seq x y z
N MET A 1 39.10 64.66 1.23
CA MET A 1 39.22 63.27 1.75
C MET A 1 38.09 62.46 1.13
N LYS A 2 38.43 61.45 0.34
CA LYS A 2 37.47 60.58 -0.38
C LYS A 2 37.37 59.23 0.33
N ALA A 3 36.17 58.64 0.23
CA ALA A 3 35.78 57.26 0.54
C ALA A 3 35.73 56.92 2.05
N VAL A 4 34.84 56.08 2.58
CA VAL A 4 34.22 54.85 2.04
C VAL A 4 32.86 54.64 2.74
N ALA A 5 31.84 54.22 2.00
CA ALA A 5 30.72 53.43 2.56
C ALA A 5 30.19 52.50 1.46
N ALA A 6 30.80 51.32 1.32
CA ALA A 6 30.28 50.25 0.50
C ALA A 6 29.21 49.50 1.31
N LEU A 7 27.94 49.69 0.96
CA LEU A 7 26.84 48.91 1.51
C LEU A 7 26.73 47.61 0.70
N ALA A 8 27.19 46.50 1.28
CA ALA A 8 27.03 45.17 0.71
C ALA A 8 25.54 44.77 0.71
N ALA A 9 24.93 44.71 -0.47
CA ALA A 9 23.63 44.09 -0.65
C ALA A 9 23.81 42.57 -0.81
N GLY A 10 23.71 41.83 0.30
CA GLY A 10 23.66 40.38 0.28
C GLY A 10 22.34 39.89 -0.32
N LEU A 11 22.40 39.30 -1.51
CA LEU A 11 21.27 38.64 -2.15
C LEU A 11 21.09 37.26 -1.50
N LEU A 12 20.14 37.12 -0.58
CA LEU A 12 19.68 35.81 -0.09
C LEU A 12 18.83 35.15 -1.18
N ALA A 13 19.47 34.38 -2.06
CA ALA A 13 18.77 33.45 -2.93
C ALA A 13 18.24 32.29 -2.07
N VAL A 14 16.97 32.38 -1.66
CA VAL A 14 16.26 31.21 -1.11
C VAL A 14 16.00 30.27 -2.28
N ALA A 15 16.87 29.28 -2.44
CA ALA A 15 16.68 28.20 -3.41
C ALA A 15 15.49 27.36 -2.95
N CYS A 16 14.34 27.53 -3.60
CA CYS A 16 13.23 26.59 -3.49
C CYS A 16 13.66 25.32 -4.23
N LEU A 17 14.02 24.27 -3.49
CA LEU A 17 14.30 22.97 -4.09
C LEU A 17 13.00 22.39 -4.66
N PRO A 18 13.04 21.66 -5.79
CA PRO A 18 11.86 20.99 -6.30
C PRO A 18 11.35 20.00 -5.25
N ALA A 19 10.07 20.11 -4.88
CA ALA A 19 9.39 19.15 -4.03
C ALA A 19 9.35 17.81 -4.77
N SER A 20 10.20 16.86 -4.37
CA SER A 20 10.14 15.49 -4.84
C SER A 20 8.98 14.78 -4.15
N ALA A 21 8.25 13.92 -4.87
CA ALA A 21 7.23 13.10 -4.25
C ALA A 21 7.90 12.13 -3.26
N GLN A 22 7.64 12.32 -1.97
CA GLN A 22 8.20 11.49 -0.92
C GLN A 22 7.59 10.10 -0.97
N SER A 23 8.43 9.06 -0.92
CA SER A 23 7.97 7.68 -0.77
C SER A 23 7.29 7.49 0.59
N LEU A 24 6.10 6.90 0.58
CA LEU A 24 5.34 6.50 1.75
C LEU A 24 5.50 4.99 1.94
N THR A 25 5.71 4.59 3.18
CA THR A 25 5.69 3.19 3.60
C THR A 25 4.81 3.06 4.82
N TRP A 26 3.70 2.35 4.68
CA TRP A 26 2.83 2.01 5.80
C TRP A 26 3.35 0.71 6.41
N ASN A 27 3.65 0.74 7.71
CA ASN A 27 3.94 -0.47 8.47
C ASN A 27 2.60 -1.12 8.84
N LEU A 28 2.43 -2.38 8.45
CA LEU A 28 1.22 -3.15 8.62
C LEU A 28 1.31 -4.11 9.82
N THR A 29 2.44 -4.16 10.51
CA THR A 29 2.58 -4.90 11.78
C THR A 29 1.78 -4.23 12.90
N GLY A 30 1.35 -5.03 13.88
CA GLY A 30 0.56 -4.54 15.01
C GLY A 30 0.16 -5.64 15.98
N SER A 31 -0.97 -5.48 16.65
CA SER A 31 -1.46 -6.44 17.66
C SER A 31 -2.98 -6.45 17.76
N ALA A 32 -3.69 -6.22 16.65
CA ALA A 32 -5.14 -6.22 16.63
C ALA A 32 -5.75 -7.62 16.80
N GLY A 33 -4.96 -8.69 16.57
CA GLY A 33 -5.47 -10.05 16.53
C GLY A 33 -6.29 -10.27 15.27
N ILE A 34 -7.26 -11.18 15.33
CA ILE A 34 -8.21 -11.47 14.24
C ILE A 34 -9.42 -10.55 14.40
N LEU A 35 -9.80 -9.87 13.32
CA LEU A 35 -11.00 -9.05 13.24
C LEU A 35 -12.22 -9.88 12.77
N ASP A 36 -13.41 -9.30 12.85
CA ASP A 36 -14.59 -9.91 12.23
C ASP A 36 -14.48 -9.83 10.69
N ALA A 37 -15.15 -10.76 9.99
CA ALA A 37 -15.14 -10.75 8.52
C ALA A 37 -15.74 -9.44 7.97
N GLY A 38 -15.01 -8.80 7.05
CA GLY A 38 -15.37 -7.50 6.47
C GLY A 38 -14.97 -6.27 7.30
N ASP A 39 -14.40 -6.46 8.50
CA ASP A 39 -13.75 -5.38 9.22
C ASP A 39 -12.42 -5.01 8.56
N LYS A 40 -12.04 -3.73 8.69
CA LYS A 40 -10.94 -3.13 7.93
C LYS A 40 -9.89 -2.53 8.87
N LEU A 41 -8.62 -2.64 8.49
CA LEU A 41 -7.54 -1.90 9.12
C LEU A 41 -7.21 -0.65 8.31
N ILE A 42 -7.03 0.48 9.00
CA ILE A 42 -6.74 1.77 8.36
C ILE A 42 -5.39 2.28 8.86
N PHE A 43 -4.49 2.54 7.91
CA PHE A 43 -3.15 3.07 8.19
C PHE A 43 -3.02 4.45 7.57
N THR A 44 -2.49 5.41 8.31
CA THR A 44 -2.32 6.79 7.85
C THR A 44 -0.86 7.21 7.87
N LYS A 45 -0.37 7.79 6.78
CA LYS A 45 0.96 8.39 6.71
C LYS A 45 0.92 9.63 5.82
N ASN A 46 1.42 10.76 6.32
CA ASN A 46 1.44 12.04 5.61
C ASN A 46 0.07 12.39 4.97
N ASN A 47 -1.03 12.22 5.71
CA ASN A 47 -2.41 12.44 5.27
C ASN A 47 -2.92 11.56 4.11
N VAL A 48 -2.15 10.54 3.71
CA VAL A 48 -2.62 9.49 2.80
C VAL A 48 -2.95 8.26 3.63
N THR A 49 -4.17 7.76 3.46
CA THR A 49 -4.63 6.56 4.14
C THR A 49 -4.59 5.38 3.19
N VAL A 50 -4.27 4.21 3.72
CA VAL A 50 -4.50 2.92 3.08
C VAL A 50 -5.42 2.11 3.97
N THR A 51 -6.52 1.63 3.40
CA THR A 51 -7.48 0.74 4.06
C THR A 51 -7.24 -0.68 3.54
N ALA A 52 -6.99 -1.63 4.44
CA ALA A 52 -6.83 -3.04 4.14
C ALA A 52 -8.13 -3.78 4.48
N ASP A 53 -8.57 -4.64 3.58
CA ASP A 53 -9.82 -5.41 3.64
C ASP A 53 -9.56 -6.84 3.13
N ALA A 54 -10.04 -7.86 3.84
CA ALA A 54 -9.71 -9.26 3.55
C ALA A 54 -10.82 -9.95 2.74
N TRP A 55 -10.40 -10.80 1.80
CA TRP A 55 -11.31 -11.55 0.93
C TRP A 55 -10.82 -12.98 0.74
N GLY A 56 -11.75 -13.92 0.71
CA GLY A 56 -11.51 -15.30 0.28
C GLY A 56 -12.16 -15.54 -1.08
N TYR A 57 -11.54 -16.38 -1.90
CA TYR A 57 -12.15 -16.91 -3.11
C TYR A 57 -12.27 -18.43 -2.98
N THR A 58 -13.48 -18.91 -2.70
CA THR A 58 -13.76 -20.34 -2.66
C THR A 58 -13.81 -20.92 -4.08
N ARG A 59 -13.37 -22.18 -4.22
CA ARG A 59 -13.35 -22.91 -5.48
C ARG A 59 -14.30 -24.10 -5.39
N GLY A 60 -15.34 -24.10 -6.20
CA GLY A 60 -16.32 -25.19 -6.22
C GLY A 60 -17.33 -25.05 -7.35
N SER A 61 -18.05 -26.13 -7.68
CA SER A 61 -19.03 -26.13 -8.78
C SER A 61 -20.19 -25.15 -8.59
N SER A 62 -20.40 -24.65 -7.37
CA SER A 62 -21.44 -23.68 -7.00
C SER A 62 -20.90 -22.40 -6.37
N ASP A 63 -19.59 -22.31 -6.12
CA ASP A 63 -18.99 -21.21 -5.39
C ASP A 63 -17.65 -20.84 -6.04
N ASN A 64 -17.67 -19.74 -6.78
CA ASN A 64 -16.57 -19.23 -7.59
C ASN A 64 -16.58 -17.70 -7.50
N ALA A 65 -16.63 -17.19 -6.28
CA ALA A 65 -16.76 -15.76 -6.05
C ALA A 65 -15.96 -15.33 -4.83
N LEU A 66 -15.63 -14.05 -4.80
CA LEU A 66 -15.05 -13.38 -3.65
C LEU A 66 -16.12 -13.23 -2.56
N GLU A 67 -15.72 -13.54 -1.34
CA GLU A 67 -16.49 -13.35 -0.11
C GLU A 67 -15.64 -12.65 0.93
N ALA A 68 -16.29 -11.94 1.85
CA ALA A 68 -15.60 -11.24 2.92
C ALA A 68 -14.88 -12.24 3.83
N ALA A 69 -13.62 -11.97 4.14
CA ALA A 69 -12.81 -12.75 5.06
C ALA A 69 -12.39 -11.90 6.27
N ALA A 70 -11.85 -12.55 7.29
CA ALA A 70 -11.31 -11.88 8.46
C ALA A 70 -9.87 -11.47 8.21
N LEU A 71 -9.54 -10.22 8.57
CA LEU A 71 -8.16 -9.74 8.54
C LEU A 71 -7.53 -9.92 9.93
N GLY A 72 -6.30 -10.44 9.96
CA GLY A 72 -5.52 -10.58 11.18
C GLY A 72 -4.30 -9.67 11.21
N GLN A 73 -3.88 -9.20 12.38
CA GLN A 73 -2.68 -8.37 12.54
C GLN A 73 -1.83 -8.74 13.77
N TRP A 74 -0.54 -9.00 13.52
CA TRP A 74 0.48 -9.34 14.51
C TRP A 74 1.78 -8.56 14.30
N ASN A 75 2.74 -8.75 15.22
CA ASN A 75 4.04 -8.08 15.20
C ASN A 75 4.88 -8.40 13.94
N VAL A 76 4.61 -9.55 13.32
CA VAL A 76 5.24 -10.04 12.09
C VAL A 76 4.44 -9.73 10.81
N GLY A 77 3.30 -9.03 10.92
CA GLY A 77 2.51 -8.58 9.77
C GLY A 77 1.04 -8.99 9.83
N MET A 78 0.33 -8.74 8.74
CA MET A 78 -1.08 -9.11 8.56
C MET A 78 -1.23 -10.42 7.81
N GLY A 79 -2.28 -11.16 8.12
CA GLY A 79 -2.70 -12.36 7.38
C GLY A 79 -4.21 -12.37 7.21
N VAL A 80 -4.73 -13.39 6.54
CA VAL A 80 -6.16 -13.59 6.33
C VAL A 80 -6.59 -14.86 7.07
N VAL A 81 -7.87 -14.90 7.44
CA VAL A 81 -8.56 -16.11 7.86
C VAL A 81 -9.84 -16.16 7.05
N SER A 82 -9.96 -17.12 6.15
CA SER A 82 -11.07 -17.20 5.20
C SER A 82 -11.92 -18.47 5.34
N GLY A 83 -13.21 -18.36 5.05
CA GLY A 83 -14.14 -19.49 4.99
C GLY A 83 -14.15 -20.38 6.23
N THR A 84 -13.67 -21.62 6.06
CA THR A 84 -13.67 -22.68 7.07
C THR A 84 -12.34 -22.86 7.79
N GLU A 85 -11.37 -21.98 7.56
CA GLU A 85 -10.09 -22.05 8.25
C GLU A 85 -10.28 -21.95 9.77
N ASP A 86 -9.49 -22.73 10.51
CA ASP A 86 -9.50 -22.66 11.96
C ASP A 86 -8.85 -21.33 12.40
N PRO A 87 -9.61 -20.40 13.01
CA PRO A 87 -9.05 -19.14 13.51
C PRO A 87 -8.10 -19.35 14.72
N ALA A 88 -7.93 -20.58 15.19
CA ALA A 88 -6.90 -20.96 16.16
C ALA A 88 -5.66 -21.61 15.52
N GLY A 89 -5.66 -21.78 14.18
CA GLY A 89 -4.54 -22.30 13.40
C GLY A 89 -3.29 -21.43 13.57
N VAL A 90 -2.15 -22.06 13.85
CA VAL A 90 -1.03 -21.42 14.55
C VAL A 90 -0.36 -20.25 13.83
N ASP A 91 -0.50 -20.11 12.51
CA ASP A 91 0.35 -19.19 11.76
C ASP A 91 -0.40 -17.99 11.16
N HIS A 92 -1.72 -18.09 10.93
CA HIS A 92 -2.59 -17.04 10.38
C HIS A 92 -1.91 -16.22 9.27
N GLN A 93 -1.41 -16.92 8.26
CA GLN A 93 -0.72 -16.33 7.11
C GLN A 93 -1.74 -16.14 6.01
N LEU A 94 -1.48 -15.20 5.11
CA LEU A 94 -2.19 -15.17 3.84
C LEU A 94 -1.62 -16.29 2.97
N ASP A 95 -2.48 -17.20 2.53
CA ASP A 95 -2.05 -18.39 1.79
C ASP A 95 -2.98 -18.82 0.65
N ASN A 96 -2.64 -19.96 0.04
CA ASN A 96 -3.42 -20.62 -1.00
C ASN A 96 -3.66 -22.11 -0.70
N GLU A 97 -3.64 -22.49 0.59
CA GLU A 97 -4.08 -23.81 1.06
C GLU A 97 -5.61 -23.81 1.22
N GLY A 98 -6.31 -24.06 0.12
CA GLY A 98 -7.77 -24.08 0.06
C GLY A 98 -8.31 -22.88 -0.72
N PRO A 99 -9.14 -22.00 -0.14
CA PRO A 99 -9.59 -20.80 -0.84
C PRO A 99 -8.39 -19.90 -1.19
N ASP A 100 -8.47 -19.17 -2.30
CA ASP A 100 -7.44 -18.15 -2.57
C ASP A 100 -7.67 -16.98 -1.60
N GLU A 101 -6.63 -16.60 -0.86
CA GLU A 101 -6.74 -15.50 0.08
C GLU A 101 -6.18 -14.18 -0.47
N TRP A 102 -6.89 -13.09 -0.14
CA TRP A 102 -6.61 -11.77 -0.69
C TRP A 102 -6.72 -10.68 0.36
N VAL A 103 -5.89 -9.66 0.21
CA VAL A 103 -6.06 -8.36 0.85
C VAL A 103 -6.23 -7.29 -0.23
N LEU A 104 -7.35 -6.58 -0.16
CA LEU A 104 -7.60 -5.37 -0.93
C LEU A 104 -7.07 -4.17 -0.15
N PHE A 105 -6.08 -3.49 -0.71
CA PHE A 105 -5.61 -2.21 -0.23
C PHE A 105 -6.24 -1.08 -1.05
N MET A 106 -6.98 -0.19 -0.40
CA MET A 106 -7.56 1.02 -1.00
C MET A 106 -6.86 2.27 -0.47
N PHE A 107 -6.31 3.08 -1.35
CA PHE A 107 -5.65 4.34 -1.03
C PHE A 107 -6.65 5.51 -1.10
N SER A 108 -6.55 6.47 -0.19
CA SER A 108 -7.41 7.67 -0.23
C SER A 108 -7.13 8.61 -1.40
N THR A 109 -5.99 8.45 -2.06
CA THR A 109 -5.58 9.20 -3.24
C THR A 109 -4.89 8.27 -4.23
N SER A 110 -4.73 8.72 -5.48
CA SER A 110 -3.98 7.95 -6.48
C SER A 110 -2.48 7.99 -6.17
N VAL A 111 -1.87 6.82 -6.10
CA VAL A 111 -0.45 6.61 -5.76
C VAL A 111 0.22 5.69 -6.76
N GLN A 112 1.53 5.82 -6.93
CA GLN A 112 2.34 4.80 -7.58
C GLN A 112 2.78 3.79 -6.52
N VAL A 113 2.12 2.64 -6.45
CA VAL A 113 2.54 1.55 -5.56
C VAL A 113 3.89 1.04 -6.04
N THR A 114 4.87 1.01 -5.15
CA THR A 114 6.26 0.63 -5.46
C THR A 114 6.58 -0.78 -4.96
N GLY A 115 5.92 -1.23 -3.89
CA GLY A 115 6.06 -2.60 -3.46
C GLY A 115 5.22 -2.99 -2.24
N VAL A 116 5.11 -4.30 -2.05
CA VAL A 116 4.52 -4.93 -0.88
C VAL A 116 5.58 -5.84 -0.28
N THR A 117 5.88 -5.67 1.00
CA THR A 117 6.82 -6.53 1.73
C THR A 117 6.04 -7.62 2.42
N ILE A 118 6.50 -8.85 2.23
CA ILE A 118 5.92 -10.06 2.78
C ILE A 118 6.99 -10.82 3.57
N ASP A 119 6.58 -11.49 4.64
CA ASP A 119 7.45 -12.21 5.56
C ASP A 119 6.79 -13.54 5.96
N PRO A 120 7.39 -14.70 5.64
CA PRO A 120 6.87 -15.99 6.00
C PRO A 120 7.13 -16.31 7.48
N TYR A 121 6.20 -17.01 8.10
CA TYR A 121 6.44 -17.70 9.37
C TYR A 121 6.74 -19.18 9.07
N GLY A 122 8.01 -19.45 8.75
CA GLY A 122 8.50 -20.79 8.35
C GLY A 122 9.16 -20.80 6.97
N VAL A 123 9.50 -22.00 6.48
CA VAL A 123 10.08 -22.19 5.14
C VAL A 123 8.96 -22.46 4.15
N TYR A 124 8.59 -21.45 3.37
CA TYR A 124 7.53 -21.58 2.37
C TYR A 124 7.89 -20.87 1.07
N ASP A 125 7.33 -21.35 -0.04
CA ASP A 125 7.18 -20.53 -1.24
C ASP A 125 6.32 -19.31 -0.90
N ARG A 126 6.56 -18.23 -1.63
CA ARG A 126 5.93 -16.92 -1.39
C ARG A 126 5.58 -16.29 -2.74
N ASP A 127 5.18 -17.12 -3.68
CA ASP A 127 4.63 -16.69 -4.95
C ASP A 127 3.37 -15.86 -4.68
N VAL A 128 3.23 -14.78 -5.42
CA VAL A 128 2.10 -13.87 -5.25
C VAL A 128 1.38 -13.65 -6.57
N THR A 129 0.09 -13.38 -6.47
CA THR A 129 -0.72 -12.84 -7.56
C THR A 129 -1.33 -11.52 -7.10
N TYR A 130 -1.45 -10.56 -8.01
CA TYR A 130 -2.08 -9.29 -7.71
C TYR A 130 -2.68 -8.59 -8.92
N TRP A 131 -3.59 -7.66 -8.65
CA TRP A 131 -4.15 -6.71 -9.60
C TRP A 131 -4.02 -5.30 -9.05
N VAL A 132 -3.68 -4.35 -9.92
CA VAL A 132 -3.71 -2.92 -9.60
C VAL A 132 -4.80 -2.23 -10.41
N GLY A 133 -5.42 -1.19 -9.85
CA GLY A 133 -6.57 -0.57 -10.50
C GLY A 133 -6.99 0.77 -9.94
N ASN A 134 -7.88 1.43 -10.68
CA ASN A 134 -8.63 2.57 -10.18
C ASN A 134 -10.09 2.14 -10.04
N VAL A 135 -10.51 1.90 -8.80
CA VAL A 135 -11.82 1.32 -8.44
C VAL A 135 -12.65 2.33 -7.65
N SER A 136 -13.92 2.01 -7.42
CA SER A 136 -14.79 2.82 -6.56
C SER A 136 -14.30 2.81 -5.11
N SER A 137 -14.39 3.94 -4.39
CA SER A 137 -13.95 4.04 -2.99
C SER A 137 -14.79 3.21 -2.00
N ASN A 138 -15.94 2.72 -2.44
CA ASN A 138 -16.84 1.82 -1.71
C ASN A 138 -16.92 0.43 -2.36
N LEU A 139 -15.84 0.00 -3.03
CA LEU A 139 -15.79 -1.32 -3.67
C LEU A 139 -16.14 -2.42 -2.66
N ASP A 140 -17.08 -3.26 -3.07
CA ASP A 140 -17.48 -4.50 -2.41
C ASP A 140 -17.30 -5.62 -3.42
N LEU A 141 -16.48 -6.61 -3.07
CA LEU A 141 -16.15 -7.75 -3.91
C LEU A 141 -17.10 -8.93 -3.67
N THR A 142 -18.07 -8.83 -2.77
CA THR A 142 -19.01 -9.92 -2.48
C THR A 142 -19.71 -10.39 -3.76
N GLY A 143 -19.58 -11.69 -4.05
CA GLY A 143 -20.19 -12.32 -5.22
C GLY A 143 -19.49 -11.99 -6.55
N LYS A 144 -18.33 -11.31 -6.53
CA LYS A 144 -17.55 -11.00 -7.73
C LYS A 144 -16.59 -12.12 -8.06
N THR A 145 -16.48 -12.43 -9.34
CA THR A 145 -15.52 -13.40 -9.86
C THR A 145 -14.24 -12.69 -10.33
N TYR A 146 -13.17 -13.44 -10.61
CA TYR A 146 -11.97 -12.86 -11.23
C TYR A 146 -12.26 -12.21 -12.59
N ALA A 147 -13.27 -12.69 -13.32
CA ALA A 147 -13.66 -12.12 -14.61
C ALA A 147 -14.32 -10.73 -14.46
N ASP A 148 -14.88 -10.43 -13.28
CA ASP A 148 -15.52 -9.14 -13.02
C ASP A 148 -14.51 -8.03 -12.69
N LEU A 149 -13.28 -8.38 -12.28
CA LEU A 149 -12.27 -7.41 -11.82
C LEU A 149 -11.97 -6.32 -12.85
N ALA A 150 -11.92 -6.67 -14.14
CA ALA A 150 -11.71 -5.69 -15.21
C ALA A 150 -12.83 -4.65 -15.29
N ALA A 151 -14.10 -5.07 -15.11
CA ALA A 151 -15.25 -4.17 -15.11
C ALA A 151 -15.29 -3.29 -13.85
N LEU A 152 -14.65 -3.73 -12.76
CA LEU A 152 -14.52 -2.99 -11.50
C LEU A 152 -13.39 -1.95 -11.54
N GLY A 153 -12.54 -1.96 -12.57
CA GLY A 153 -11.45 -0.99 -12.77
C GLY A 153 -10.05 -1.53 -12.47
N PHE A 154 -9.91 -2.84 -12.23
CA PHE A 154 -8.60 -3.48 -12.18
C PHE A 154 -8.03 -3.73 -13.58
N GLY A 155 -6.70 -3.73 -13.66
CA GLY A 155 -5.97 -4.12 -14.87
C GLY A 155 -5.88 -5.65 -15.05
N SER A 156 -4.86 -6.09 -15.76
CA SER A 156 -4.53 -7.50 -15.90
C SER A 156 -3.91 -8.07 -14.62
N GLU A 157 -4.04 -9.38 -14.46
CA GLU A 157 -3.36 -10.14 -13.42
C GLU A 157 -1.85 -10.09 -13.60
N ILE A 158 -1.13 -9.98 -12.48
CA ILE A 158 0.32 -10.03 -12.44
C ILE A 158 0.74 -11.04 -11.39
N ALA A 159 1.73 -11.87 -11.72
CA ALA A 159 2.32 -12.83 -10.80
C ALA A 159 3.79 -12.51 -10.52
N SER A 160 4.26 -12.83 -9.32
CA SER A 160 5.67 -12.71 -8.95
C SER A 160 6.13 -13.90 -8.13
N PHE A 161 6.94 -14.74 -8.76
CA PHE A 161 7.38 -16.01 -8.19
C PHE A 161 8.65 -15.89 -7.36
N SER A 162 8.84 -16.82 -6.43
CA SER A 162 10.03 -17.02 -5.62
C SER A 162 10.33 -18.51 -5.47
N THR A 163 11.28 -18.82 -4.59
CA THR A 163 11.55 -20.16 -4.10
C THR A 163 11.40 -20.16 -2.59
N ALA A 164 11.32 -21.34 -1.96
CA ALA A 164 11.06 -21.42 -0.55
C ALA A 164 12.18 -20.75 0.28
N SER A 165 11.81 -19.96 1.29
CA SER A 165 12.78 -19.38 2.23
C SER A 165 12.06 -18.75 3.43
N GLU A 166 12.77 -18.63 4.55
CA GLU A 166 12.27 -17.99 5.79
C GLU A 166 12.48 -16.47 5.83
N SER A 167 12.94 -15.86 4.74
CA SER A 167 13.33 -14.45 4.72
C SER A 167 12.22 -13.57 4.17
N ALA A 168 12.06 -12.37 4.70
CA ALA A 168 11.21 -11.37 4.09
C ALA A 168 11.65 -11.05 2.65
N ARG A 169 10.69 -10.78 1.76
CA ARG A 169 10.91 -10.26 0.41
C ARG A 169 9.99 -9.09 0.11
N THR A 170 10.45 -8.17 -0.73
CA THR A 170 9.59 -7.12 -1.28
C THR A 170 9.21 -7.48 -2.72
N VAL A 171 7.91 -7.62 -2.96
CA VAL A 171 7.35 -7.73 -4.30
C VAL A 171 7.35 -6.34 -4.91
N SER A 172 8.14 -6.15 -5.98
CA SER A 172 8.16 -4.90 -6.72
C SER A 172 6.89 -4.75 -7.54
N ILE A 173 6.20 -3.62 -7.39
CA ILE A 173 4.94 -3.34 -8.08
C ILE A 173 5.18 -2.18 -9.05
N THR A 174 4.64 -2.31 -10.27
CA THR A 174 4.70 -1.26 -11.28
C THR A 174 3.29 -0.80 -11.61
N SER A 175 2.92 0.39 -11.14
CA SER A 175 1.61 1.00 -11.41
C SER A 175 1.78 2.37 -12.09
N PRO A 176 2.21 2.41 -13.37
CA PRO A 176 2.52 3.65 -14.05
C PRO A 176 1.22 4.45 -14.26
N GLY A 177 1.27 5.75 -13.96
CA GLY A 177 0.07 6.62 -13.97
C GLY A 177 -0.72 6.64 -12.66
N GLY A 178 -0.38 5.78 -11.71
CA GLY A 178 -0.96 5.70 -10.37
C GLY A 178 -2.33 5.03 -10.30
N VAL A 179 -2.60 4.46 -9.13
CA VAL A 179 -3.75 3.61 -8.83
C VAL A 179 -4.30 3.98 -7.45
N ASN A 180 -5.57 3.67 -7.19
CA ASN A 180 -6.15 3.80 -5.85
C ASN A 180 -6.39 2.44 -5.19
N ALA A 181 -6.14 1.32 -5.87
CA ALA A 181 -6.31 0.00 -5.30
C ALA A 181 -5.28 -1.02 -5.78
N ILE A 182 -4.98 -1.96 -4.90
CA ILE A 182 -4.32 -3.23 -5.22
C ILE A 182 -5.03 -4.37 -4.49
N LEU A 183 -5.42 -5.41 -5.24
CA LEU A 183 -5.85 -6.69 -4.70
C LEU A 183 -4.63 -7.61 -4.71
N PHE A 184 -4.17 -8.07 -3.55
CA PHE A 184 -2.91 -8.77 -3.38
C PHE A 184 -3.11 -10.07 -2.60
N GLY A 185 -2.61 -11.18 -3.11
CA GLY A 185 -2.82 -12.50 -2.53
C GLY A 185 -1.62 -13.41 -2.71
N ALA A 186 -1.69 -14.58 -2.09
CA ALA A 186 -0.86 -15.72 -2.46
C ALA A 186 -1.13 -16.07 -3.94
N LYS A 187 -0.27 -16.90 -4.53
CA LYS A 187 -0.45 -17.30 -5.92
C LYS A 187 -1.83 -17.90 -6.10
N ARG A 188 -2.57 -17.37 -7.08
CA ARG A 188 -3.91 -17.86 -7.39
C ARG A 188 -3.83 -19.32 -7.84
N GLY A 189 -4.53 -20.20 -7.15
CA GLY A 189 -4.59 -21.64 -7.36
C GLY A 189 -4.97 -22.28 -6.02
N GLU A 190 -5.62 -23.44 -6.08
CA GLU A 190 -5.72 -24.27 -4.88
C GLU A 190 -4.51 -25.20 -4.90
N PHE A 191 -3.64 -25.06 -3.91
CA PHE A 191 -2.40 -25.83 -3.82
C PHE A 191 -2.38 -26.69 -2.57
N THR A 192 -1.64 -27.79 -2.64
CA THR A 192 -1.47 -28.72 -1.52
C THR A 192 -0.02 -29.18 -1.48
N GLY A 193 0.52 -29.45 -0.28
CA GLY A 193 1.88 -29.94 -0.14
C GLY A 193 2.91 -28.83 -0.36
N ASP A 194 3.96 -29.13 -1.13
CA ASP A 194 5.11 -28.23 -1.28
C ASP A 194 4.80 -26.97 -2.13
N ASP A 195 3.68 -26.95 -2.85
CA ASP A 195 3.25 -25.82 -3.69
C ASP A 195 2.49 -24.73 -2.90
N ILE A 196 2.34 -24.89 -1.58
CA ILE A 196 1.64 -23.91 -0.73
C ILE A 196 2.51 -22.68 -0.52
N ASP A 197 1.95 -21.52 -0.87
CA ASP A 197 2.54 -20.21 -0.64
C ASP A 197 2.01 -19.61 0.66
N ARG A 198 2.90 -19.19 1.56
CA ARG A 198 2.52 -18.68 2.89
C ARG A 198 3.34 -17.49 3.31
N PHE A 199 2.66 -16.41 3.68
CA PHE A 199 3.33 -15.25 4.23
C PHE A 199 2.38 -14.30 4.95
N LYS A 200 2.95 -13.41 5.77
CA LYS A 200 2.27 -12.22 6.27
C LYS A 200 2.68 -11.00 5.49
N ILE A 201 1.78 -10.02 5.35
CA ILE A 201 2.08 -8.73 4.74
C ILE A 201 2.58 -7.76 5.82
N THR A 202 3.84 -7.32 5.71
CA THR A 202 4.48 -6.47 6.72
C THR A 202 4.43 -4.98 6.38
N ALA A 203 4.49 -4.64 5.10
CA ALA A 203 4.47 -3.24 4.66
C ALA A 203 3.93 -3.09 3.24
N ILE A 204 3.37 -1.92 2.97
CA ILE A 204 3.08 -1.47 1.60
C ILE A 204 3.74 -0.10 1.38
N SER A 205 4.32 0.07 0.21
CA SER A 205 5.04 1.29 -0.18
C SER A 205 4.46 1.89 -1.46
N ALA A 206 4.35 3.22 -1.48
CA ALA A 206 3.87 3.95 -2.64
C ALA A 206 4.40 5.40 -2.66
N THR A 207 4.37 6.02 -3.83
CA THR A 207 4.71 7.43 -4.03
C THR A 207 3.46 8.19 -4.49
N PRO A 208 3.02 9.25 -3.79
CA PRO A 208 1.91 10.08 -4.24
C PRO A 208 2.18 10.72 -5.60
N LEU A 209 1.16 10.81 -6.47
CA LEU A 209 1.32 11.44 -7.79
C LEU A 209 1.49 12.96 -7.75
N THR A 210 0.93 13.60 -6.72
CA THR A 210 1.11 15.04 -6.46
C THR A 210 2.00 15.20 -5.23
N PRO A 211 3.03 16.06 -5.26
CA PRO A 211 3.83 16.35 -4.08
C PRO A 211 2.93 16.82 -2.94
N VAL A 212 3.07 16.22 -1.76
CA VAL A 212 2.40 16.70 -0.56
C VAL A 212 2.94 18.11 -0.29
N PRO A 213 2.10 19.17 -0.22
CA PRO A 213 2.60 20.53 -0.02
C PRO A 213 3.41 20.63 1.27
N GLU A 214 4.68 21.03 1.16
CA GLU A 214 5.49 21.28 2.36
C GLU A 214 4.97 22.52 3.09
N PRO A 215 4.65 22.43 4.39
CA PRO A 215 4.16 23.57 5.15
C PRO A 215 5.34 24.45 5.63
N ALA A 216 5.92 25.30 4.77
CA ALA A 216 6.69 26.50 5.19
C ALA A 216 7.29 27.35 4.05
N CYS A 217 7.72 26.75 2.94
CA CYS A 217 8.56 27.46 1.96
C CYS A 217 7.81 28.55 1.18
N ALA A 218 6.52 28.34 0.89
CA ALA A 218 5.68 29.34 0.22
C ALA A 218 5.41 30.58 1.10
N LEU A 219 5.29 30.39 2.42
CA LEU A 219 4.99 31.47 3.35
C LEU A 219 6.24 32.35 3.60
N LEU A 220 7.41 31.73 3.79
CA LEU A 220 8.68 32.42 4.02
C LEU A 220 9.16 33.25 2.82
N GLY A 221 8.94 32.74 1.60
CA GLY A 221 9.23 33.50 0.36
C GLY A 221 8.36 34.77 0.25
N SER A 222 7.09 34.69 0.65
CA SER A 222 6.18 35.85 0.60
C SER A 222 6.53 36.92 1.65
N LEU A 223 6.85 36.53 2.88
CA LEU A 223 7.22 37.46 3.97
C LEU A 223 8.56 38.16 3.70
N GLY A 224 9.51 37.48 3.06
CA GLY A 224 10.79 38.06 2.62
C GLY A 224 10.63 39.13 1.54
N ALA A 225 9.70 38.95 0.61
CA ALA A 225 9.42 39.94 -0.45
C ALA A 225 8.74 41.21 0.11
N PHE A 226 7.81 41.06 1.05
CA PHE A 226 7.14 42.21 1.69
C PHE A 226 8.12 43.07 2.53
N SER A 227 9.04 42.45 3.25
CA SER A 227 10.02 43.19 4.07
C SER A 227 11.04 44.00 3.24
N LEU A 228 11.32 43.61 2.00
CA LEU A 228 12.12 44.40 1.04
C LEU A 228 11.36 45.58 0.43
N LEU A 229 10.04 45.47 0.24
CA LEU A 229 9.21 46.55 -0.31
C LEU A 229 9.01 47.71 0.68
N PHE A 230 8.95 47.44 1.98
CA PHE A 230 8.83 48.49 3.00
C PHE A 230 10.15 49.19 3.34
N LYS A 231 11.30 48.58 3.04
CA LYS A 231 12.62 49.20 3.29
C LYS A 231 13.01 50.24 2.22
N ARG A 232 12.27 50.32 1.11
CA ARG A 232 12.54 51.23 -0.02
C ARG A 232 11.76 52.56 0.04
N ARG A 233 11.00 52.82 1.12
CA ARG A 233 10.17 54.03 1.30
C ARG A 233 10.57 54.91 2.50
N ARG A 234 11.82 54.86 2.94
CA ARG A 234 12.38 55.83 3.90
C ARG A 234 13.65 56.45 3.34
#